data_AF-A0A0S1MK29-F1
#
_entry.id   AF-A0A0S1MK29-F1
#
_cell.length_a   1.000
_cell.length_b   1.000
_cell.length_c   1.000
_cell.angle_alpha   90.00
_cell.angle_beta   90.00
_cell.angle_gamma   90.00
#
_symmetry.space_group_name_H-M   'P 1'
#
loop_
_entity.id
_entity.type
_entity.pdbx_description
1 polymer ?
#
loop_
_entity_poly.entity_id
_entity_poly.type
_entity_poly.pdbx_seq_one_letter_code
_entity_poly.pdbx_strand_id
1 'polypeptide(L)'
;MFLREAYAIGYDRRMRNPAWVVEHLTKQKLKPDGGRNGDDDNHSPDRSHSSFQEDQALPEQFRSKLSDYFRSGYDRGHMAPAADAKRSQKAMDETFILSNISPQVGEGFNRDYWAHLENYVRRLTSSFEDVYVFTIPLYLPRQDPVTKKNFVSYEVIGNPPNVAVPTHFAKVLYLQGGKSDPSSRGSISSFLLPNSKISNSVPLESFLTPIESIEKSTGLNLFNQSVKDTSLKASVCDLVGCELVIRNCTSSFFHTLTSFSDLPHQSFHLCSLY
;
A
#
# COMPACT_ATOMS: atom_id res chain seq x y z
N MET A 1 18.01 -2.19 6.21
CA MET A 1 17.40 -1.59 5.00
C MET A 1 17.67 -2.54 3.85
N PHE A 2 16.69 -2.77 2.98
CA PHE A 2 16.85 -3.52 1.73
C PHE A 2 16.43 -2.63 0.56
N LEU A 3 17.05 -2.87 -0.59
CA LEU A 3 16.66 -2.27 -1.86
C LEU A 3 16.08 -3.37 -2.74
N ARG A 4 14.95 -3.06 -3.37
CA ARG A 4 14.26 -3.84 -4.40
C ARG A 4 14.17 -2.97 -5.66
N GLU A 5 13.80 -3.55 -6.80
CA GLU A 5 13.76 -2.83 -8.08
C GLU A 5 12.77 -1.66 -8.06
N ALA A 6 11.62 -1.82 -7.39
CA ALA A 6 10.57 -0.80 -7.33
C ALA A 6 10.58 0.05 -6.04
N TYR A 7 11.15 -0.47 -4.94
CA TYR A 7 11.00 0.15 -3.62
C TYR A 7 12.22 -0.09 -2.71
N ALA A 8 12.34 0.73 -1.67
CA ALA A 8 13.25 0.52 -0.56
C ALA A 8 12.48 0.27 0.73
N ILE A 9 13.09 -0.45 1.67
CA ILE A 9 12.41 -0.90 2.88
C ILE A 9 13.32 -0.83 4.11
N GLY A 10 12.78 -0.28 5.20
CA GLY A 10 13.27 -0.50 6.57
C GLY A 10 12.41 -1.58 7.22
N TYR A 11 13.02 -2.67 7.70
CA TYR A 11 12.28 -3.79 8.28
C TYR A 11 12.46 -3.86 9.80
N ASP A 12 11.35 -3.90 10.55
CA ASP A 12 11.35 -4.11 11.99
C ASP A 12 11.33 -5.62 12.29
N ARG A 13 12.51 -6.14 12.62
CA ARG A 13 12.73 -7.55 13.00
C ARG A 13 11.96 -7.97 14.25
N ARG A 14 11.59 -7.04 15.15
CA ARG A 14 10.81 -7.35 16.35
C ARG A 14 9.35 -7.58 15.98
N MET A 15 8.81 -6.74 15.11
CA MET A 15 7.39 -6.77 14.73
C MET A 15 7.11 -7.71 13.54
N ARG A 16 8.15 -8.15 12.84
CA ARG A 16 8.10 -8.92 11.57
C ARG A 16 7.30 -8.20 10.48
N ASN A 17 7.38 -6.87 10.51
CA ASN A 17 6.75 -5.96 9.56
C ASN A 17 7.79 -4.96 9.02
N PRO A 18 7.55 -4.35 7.86
CA PRO A 18 8.26 -3.13 7.50
C PRO A 18 8.06 -2.05 8.58
N ALA A 19 9.12 -1.39 9.01
CA ALA A 19 9.03 -0.12 9.72
C ALA A 19 8.58 1.01 8.77
N TRP A 20 9.00 0.93 7.51
CA TRP A 20 8.56 1.79 6.41
C TRP A 20 8.92 1.13 5.08
N VAL A 21 8.12 1.40 4.05
CA VAL A 21 8.44 1.13 2.65
C VAL A 21 8.36 2.45 1.89
N VAL A 22 9.31 2.71 1.00
CA VAL A 22 9.32 3.91 0.17
C VAL A 22 9.40 3.57 -1.30
N GLU A 23 8.53 4.21 -2.09
CA GLU A 23 8.42 4.09 -3.53
C GLU A 23 8.62 5.45 -4.20
N HIS A 24 9.09 5.44 -5.45
CA HIS A 24 9.15 6.62 -6.30
C HIS A 24 8.42 6.33 -7.60
N LEU A 25 7.24 6.93 -7.74
CA LEU A 25 6.34 6.75 -8.87
C LEU A 25 6.49 7.92 -9.85
N THR A 26 6.49 7.59 -11.13
CA THR A 26 6.39 8.52 -12.25
C THR A 26 5.46 7.90 -13.30
N LYS A 27 4.92 8.71 -14.23
CA LYS A 27 4.13 8.17 -15.36
C LYS A 27 4.85 7.08 -16.13
N GLN A 28 6.18 7.17 -16.23
CA GLN A 28 7.00 6.21 -16.96
C GLN A 28 7.17 4.91 -16.19
N LYS A 29 7.41 4.96 -14.87
CA LYS A 29 7.60 3.76 -14.02
C LYS A 29 6.32 2.93 -13.86
N LEU A 30 5.14 3.55 -14.06
CA LEU A 30 3.85 2.87 -14.06
C LEU A 30 3.52 2.17 -15.40
N LYS A 31 4.47 2.12 -16.33
CA LYS A 31 4.37 1.38 -17.60
C LYS A 31 5.44 0.29 -17.66
N PRO A 32 5.20 -0.79 -18.41
CA PRO A 32 6.26 -1.74 -18.76
C PRO A 32 7.43 -1.02 -19.40
N ASP A 33 8.66 -1.46 -19.10
CA ASP A 33 9.81 -1.08 -19.93
C ASP A 33 9.52 -1.56 -21.36
N GLY A 34 9.36 -0.63 -22.30
CA GLY A 34 9.35 -1.00 -23.72
C GLY A 34 10.67 -1.69 -24.03
N GLY A 35 10.62 -2.94 -24.48
CA GLY A 35 11.79 -3.79 -24.69
C GLY A 35 12.93 -3.02 -25.38
N ARG A 36 14.07 -2.91 -24.70
CA ARG A 36 15.29 -2.29 -25.27
C ARG A 36 16.02 -3.20 -26.26
N ASN A 37 15.58 -4.45 -26.39
CA ASN A 37 16.08 -5.41 -27.37
C ASN A 37 14.86 -5.91 -28.13
N GLY A 38 14.96 -5.99 -29.47
CA GLY A 38 13.88 -6.38 -30.37
C GLY A 38 13.44 -7.85 -30.26
N ASP A 39 13.21 -8.32 -29.03
CA ASP A 39 12.48 -9.55 -28.75
C ASP A 39 11.00 -9.19 -28.67
N ASP A 40 10.21 -9.79 -29.56
CA ASP A 40 8.76 -9.60 -29.74
C ASP A 40 7.89 -10.02 -28.53
N ASP A 41 8.47 -10.25 -27.35
CA ASP A 41 7.73 -10.54 -26.13
C ASP A 41 7.28 -9.24 -25.46
N ASN A 42 6.23 -8.67 -26.02
CA ASN A 42 5.40 -7.58 -25.49
C ASN A 42 4.62 -8.00 -24.22
N HIS A 43 5.29 -8.66 -23.27
CA HIS A 43 4.67 -9.15 -22.03
C HIS A 43 4.79 -8.09 -20.94
N SER A 44 3.69 -7.35 -20.74
CA SER A 44 3.52 -6.53 -19.54
C SER A 44 3.60 -7.42 -18.30
N PRO A 45 4.22 -6.97 -17.20
CA PRO A 45 4.24 -7.75 -15.95
C PRO A 45 2.84 -8.15 -15.50
N ASP A 46 2.66 -9.44 -15.25
CA ASP A 46 1.40 -10.04 -14.84
C ASP A 46 1.49 -10.50 -13.38
N ARG A 47 0.57 -9.96 -12.58
CA ARG A 47 0.42 -10.26 -11.16
C ARG A 47 0.08 -11.73 -10.94
N SER A 48 -0.61 -12.37 -11.89
CA SER A 48 -1.00 -13.78 -11.79
C SER A 48 0.20 -14.73 -11.72
N HIS A 49 1.36 -14.29 -12.20
CA HIS A 49 2.61 -15.04 -12.15
C HIS A 49 3.41 -14.82 -10.84
N SER A 50 3.01 -13.86 -10.01
CA SER A 50 3.68 -13.57 -8.74
C SER A 50 3.08 -14.40 -7.60
N SER A 51 3.94 -14.88 -6.70
CA SER A 51 3.52 -15.65 -5.52
C SER A 51 4.17 -15.12 -4.26
N PHE A 52 3.42 -15.14 -3.15
CA PHE A 52 3.95 -14.72 -1.87
C PHE A 52 5.08 -15.64 -1.42
N GLN A 53 6.21 -15.04 -1.05
CA GLN A 53 7.38 -15.79 -0.62
C GLN A 53 8.07 -15.15 0.58
N GLU A 54 8.69 -16.00 1.38
CA GLU A 54 9.52 -15.61 2.51
C GLU A 54 10.79 -14.87 2.06
N ASP A 55 11.19 -13.81 2.78
CA ASP A 55 12.41 -13.07 2.45
C ASP A 55 13.67 -13.80 2.93
N GLN A 56 14.35 -14.47 1.99
CA GLN A 56 15.57 -15.21 2.29
C GLN A 56 16.76 -14.33 2.69
N ALA A 57 16.68 -13.00 2.49
CA ALA A 57 17.71 -12.07 2.97
C ALA A 57 17.63 -11.82 4.48
N LEU A 58 16.51 -12.19 5.12
CA LEU A 58 16.36 -12.12 6.58
C LEU A 58 16.78 -13.44 7.24
N PRO A 59 17.53 -13.37 8.37
CA PRO A 59 17.74 -14.54 9.23
C PRO A 59 16.39 -15.13 9.65
N GLU A 60 16.27 -16.46 9.65
CA GLU A 60 15.00 -17.16 9.84
C GLU A 60 14.25 -16.71 11.11
N GLN A 61 14.96 -16.53 12.22
CA GLN A 61 14.38 -16.12 13.51
C GLN A 61 13.69 -14.75 13.49
N PHE A 62 13.94 -13.92 12.47
CA PHE A 62 13.37 -12.58 12.32
C PHE A 62 12.41 -12.46 11.13
N ARG A 63 12.10 -13.58 10.46
CA ARG A 63 11.28 -13.59 9.26
C ARG A 63 9.82 -13.83 9.60
N SER A 64 8.92 -13.17 8.88
CA SER A 64 7.53 -13.61 8.78
C SER A 64 7.44 -14.82 7.84
N LYS A 65 6.62 -15.80 8.20
CA LYS A 65 6.40 -17.02 7.41
C LYS A 65 5.02 -17.02 6.78
N LEU A 66 4.85 -17.74 5.67
CA LEU A 66 3.52 -17.88 5.05
C LEU A 66 2.50 -18.52 6.01
N SER A 67 2.98 -19.41 6.88
CA SER A 67 2.18 -20.04 7.93
C SER A 67 1.62 -19.05 8.95
N ASP A 68 2.29 -17.91 9.18
CA ASP A 68 1.83 -16.92 10.17
C ASP A 68 0.53 -16.24 9.73
N TYR A 69 0.36 -16.06 8.42
CA TYR A 69 -0.82 -15.46 7.81
C TYR A 69 -1.94 -16.48 7.54
N PHE A 70 -1.59 -17.75 7.37
CA PHE A 70 -2.56 -18.79 7.02
C PHE A 70 -3.63 -18.91 8.10
N ARG A 71 -4.90 -18.69 7.71
CA ARG A 71 -6.08 -18.70 8.61
C ARG A 71 -5.97 -17.73 9.81
N SER A 72 -5.13 -16.69 9.72
CA SER A 72 -5.01 -15.65 10.74
C SER A 72 -6.23 -14.71 10.82
N GLY A 73 -7.05 -14.67 9.76
CA GLY A 73 -8.12 -13.68 9.60
C GLY A 73 -7.67 -12.38 8.91
N TYR A 74 -6.38 -12.22 8.64
CA TYR A 74 -5.81 -11.06 7.95
C TYR A 74 -5.34 -11.41 6.54
N ASP A 75 -5.42 -10.42 5.65
CA ASP A 75 -4.77 -10.48 4.36
C ASP A 75 -3.28 -10.21 4.49
N ARG A 76 -2.53 -10.73 3.50
CA ARG A 76 -1.17 -10.32 3.20
C ARG A 76 -1.21 -8.98 2.45
N GLY A 77 -1.34 -7.90 3.20
CA GLY A 77 -1.45 -6.53 2.67
C GLY A 77 -0.10 -6.00 2.19
N HIS A 78 -0.05 -5.50 0.96
CA HIS A 78 1.16 -4.92 0.38
C HIS A 78 1.42 -3.53 0.95
N MET A 79 2.70 -3.19 1.14
CA MET A 79 3.11 -1.84 1.51
C MET A 79 3.53 -1.04 0.28
N ALA A 80 4.39 -1.63 -0.56
CA ALA A 80 4.55 -1.30 -1.98
C ALA A 80 3.61 -2.16 -2.84
N PRO A 81 2.61 -1.60 -3.53
CA PRO A 81 1.62 -2.36 -4.29
C PRO A 81 2.19 -2.98 -5.57
N ALA A 82 1.77 -4.19 -5.92
CA ALA A 82 2.14 -4.84 -7.19
C ALA A 82 1.78 -3.98 -8.43
N ALA A 83 0.66 -3.24 -8.35
CA ALA A 83 0.20 -2.34 -9.39
C ALA A 83 1.13 -1.13 -9.63
N ASP A 84 2.04 -0.83 -8.71
CA ASP A 84 3.00 0.28 -8.80
C ASP A 84 4.32 -0.21 -9.43
N ALA A 85 4.62 -1.51 -9.35
CA ALA A 85 5.81 -2.16 -9.86
C ALA A 85 5.64 -2.72 -11.29
N LYS A 86 5.17 -1.90 -12.23
CA LYS A 86 4.84 -2.32 -13.61
C LYS A 86 6.01 -2.38 -14.58
N ARG A 87 7.22 -2.04 -14.13
CA ARG A 87 8.40 -1.93 -14.99
C ARG A 87 8.89 -3.29 -15.51
N SER A 88 8.93 -4.30 -14.65
CA SER A 88 9.42 -5.66 -14.94
C SER A 88 8.64 -6.69 -14.11
N GLN A 89 8.61 -7.95 -14.54
CA GLN A 89 8.01 -9.03 -13.74
C GLN A 89 8.74 -9.19 -12.41
N LYS A 90 10.07 -9.06 -12.42
CA LYS A 90 10.89 -9.14 -11.20
C LYS A 90 10.54 -8.05 -10.18
N ALA A 91 10.36 -6.81 -10.62
CA ALA A 91 9.95 -5.71 -9.74
C ALA A 91 8.60 -6.00 -9.07
N MET A 92 7.67 -6.60 -9.82
CA MET A 92 6.37 -7.04 -9.31
C MET A 92 6.50 -8.22 -8.35
N ASP A 93 7.26 -9.25 -8.70
CA ASP A 93 7.48 -10.43 -7.84
C ASP A 93 8.12 -10.03 -6.50
N GLU A 94 9.01 -9.03 -6.52
CA GLU A 94 9.61 -8.48 -5.30
C GLU A 94 8.58 -7.82 -4.37
N THR A 95 7.43 -7.33 -4.85
CA THR A 95 6.37 -6.81 -3.96
C THR A 95 5.68 -7.92 -3.17
N PHE A 96 5.74 -9.17 -3.62
CA PHE A 96 5.15 -10.34 -2.95
C PHE A 96 6.06 -10.96 -1.88
N ILE A 97 7.27 -10.42 -1.70
CA ILE A 97 8.17 -10.85 -0.63
C ILE A 97 7.62 -10.38 0.72
N LEU A 98 7.52 -11.28 1.71
CA LEU A 98 6.88 -11.01 2.99
C LEU A 98 7.51 -9.88 3.83
N SER A 99 8.73 -9.43 3.49
CA SER A 99 9.29 -8.22 4.08
C SER A 99 8.45 -6.98 3.76
N ASN A 100 7.78 -6.93 2.60
CA ASN A 100 6.90 -5.86 2.15
C ASN A 100 5.44 -6.02 2.63
N ILE A 101 5.16 -7.04 3.44
CA ILE A 101 3.80 -7.43 3.78
C ILE A 101 3.49 -7.13 5.24
N SER A 102 2.28 -6.65 5.49
CA SER A 102 1.73 -6.49 6.85
C SER A 102 0.33 -7.09 6.96
N PRO A 103 -0.07 -7.59 8.14
CA PRO A 103 -1.42 -8.07 8.37
C PRO A 103 -2.43 -6.92 8.21
N GLN A 104 -3.28 -7.00 7.19
CA GLN A 104 -4.32 -6.00 6.94
C GLN A 104 -5.71 -6.63 7.01
N VAL A 105 -6.68 -5.89 7.53
CA VAL A 105 -8.10 -6.28 7.44
C VAL A 105 -8.47 -6.40 5.96
N GLY A 106 -9.07 -7.54 5.58
CA GLY A 106 -9.35 -7.84 4.17
C GLY A 106 -10.50 -7.02 3.59
N GLU A 107 -11.73 -7.41 3.93
CA GLU A 107 -12.95 -6.72 3.48
C GLU A 107 -13.08 -5.34 4.14
N GLY A 108 -13.37 -4.34 3.32
CA GLY A 108 -13.57 -2.95 3.73
C GLY A 108 -12.28 -2.18 3.98
N PHE A 109 -11.10 -2.81 3.87
CA PHE A 109 -9.81 -2.14 4.04
C PHE A 109 -8.84 -2.50 2.91
N ASN A 110 -8.03 -3.57 3.03
CA ASN A 110 -7.01 -3.96 2.04
C ASN A 110 -7.59 -4.06 0.61
N ARG A 111 -8.71 -4.76 0.48
CA ARG A 111 -9.34 -5.05 -0.83
C ARG A 111 -10.19 -3.89 -1.37
N ASP A 112 -10.47 -2.89 -0.53
CA ASP A 112 -11.40 -1.80 -0.82
C ASP A 112 -10.72 -0.44 -0.59
N TYR A 113 -10.95 0.19 0.57
CA TYR A 113 -10.57 1.57 0.84
C TYR A 113 -9.05 1.83 0.69
N TRP A 114 -8.22 0.88 1.11
CA TRP A 114 -6.76 0.95 0.95
C TRP A 114 -6.35 0.87 -0.53
N ALA A 115 -6.94 -0.06 -1.30
CA ALA A 115 -6.73 -0.16 -2.74
C ALA A 115 -7.23 1.09 -3.51
N HIS A 116 -8.31 1.73 -3.04
CA HIS A 116 -8.79 3.02 -3.58
C HIS A 116 -7.77 4.13 -3.34
N LEU A 117 -7.18 4.21 -2.14
CA LEU A 117 -6.11 5.15 -1.83
C LEU A 117 -4.86 4.89 -2.69
N GLU A 118 -4.46 3.63 -2.88
CA GLU A 118 -3.35 3.29 -3.77
C GLU A 118 -3.64 3.72 -5.23
N ASN A 119 -4.86 3.53 -5.71
CA ASN A 119 -5.25 4.02 -7.03
C ASN A 119 -5.18 5.55 -7.13
N TYR A 120 -5.66 6.26 -6.10
CA TYR A 120 -5.56 7.71 -6.00
C TYR A 120 -4.10 8.17 -6.08
N VAL A 121 -3.21 7.57 -5.29
CA VAL A 121 -1.77 7.89 -5.28
C VAL A 121 -1.13 7.66 -6.66
N ARG A 122 -1.43 6.55 -7.34
CA ARG A 122 -0.96 6.33 -8.73
C ARG A 122 -1.42 7.43 -9.68
N ARG A 123 -2.68 7.88 -9.56
CA ARG A 123 -3.25 8.93 -10.42
C ARG A 123 -2.56 10.29 -10.23
N LEU A 124 -1.97 10.56 -9.06
CA LEU A 124 -1.23 11.81 -8.80
C LEU A 124 -0.08 12.01 -9.79
N THR A 125 0.49 10.93 -10.34
CA THR A 125 1.50 11.02 -11.42
C THR A 125 0.97 11.73 -12.67
N SER A 126 -0.35 11.93 -12.81
CA SER A 126 -0.96 12.74 -13.88
C SER A 126 -0.69 14.24 -13.74
N SER A 127 -0.58 14.70 -12.50
CA SER A 127 -0.48 16.11 -12.11
C SER A 127 0.91 16.51 -11.63
N PHE A 128 1.63 15.56 -11.03
CA PHE A 128 3.00 15.69 -10.53
C PHE A 128 3.96 14.82 -11.34
N GLU A 129 5.19 15.27 -11.52
CA GLU A 129 6.21 14.51 -12.25
C GLU A 129 6.78 13.39 -11.38
N ASP A 130 7.05 13.71 -10.11
CA ASP A 130 7.59 12.79 -9.13
C ASP A 130 6.64 12.65 -7.94
N VAL A 131 6.29 11.40 -7.61
CA VAL A 131 5.46 11.05 -6.45
C VAL A 131 6.24 10.06 -5.59
N TYR A 132 6.78 10.54 -4.47
CA TYR A 132 7.40 9.70 -3.47
C TYR A 132 6.36 9.28 -2.44
N VAL A 133 6.32 7.99 -2.11
CA VAL A 133 5.30 7.41 -1.24
C VAL A 133 5.98 6.62 -0.13
N PHE A 134 5.83 7.04 1.11
CA PHE A 134 6.13 6.21 2.27
C PHE A 134 4.86 5.50 2.74
N THR A 135 4.87 4.18 2.79
CA THR A 135 3.83 3.38 3.44
C THR A 135 4.35 2.85 4.77
N ILE A 136 3.62 3.11 5.86
CA ILE A 136 4.11 2.90 7.23
C ILE A 136 3.01 2.23 8.08
N PRO A 137 3.29 1.12 8.79
CA PRO A 137 2.38 0.60 9.81
C PRO A 137 2.55 1.35 11.14
N LEU A 138 1.45 1.55 11.87
CA LEU A 138 1.46 2.25 13.16
C LEU A 138 0.76 1.43 14.24
N TYR A 139 1.23 1.61 15.47
CA TYR A 139 0.71 0.98 16.68
C TYR A 139 0.30 2.07 17.67
N LEU A 140 -0.83 2.71 17.39
CA LEU A 140 -1.30 3.88 18.13
C LEU A 140 -1.96 3.52 19.47
N PRO A 141 -1.78 4.34 20.52
CA PRO A 141 -2.42 4.12 21.80
C PRO A 141 -3.93 4.37 21.72
N ARG A 142 -4.69 3.65 22.55
CA ARG A 142 -6.09 3.94 22.85
C ARG A 142 -6.22 4.24 24.34
N GLN A 143 -7.05 5.23 24.67
CA GLN A 143 -7.35 5.55 26.06
C GLN A 143 -8.40 4.56 26.57
N ASP A 144 -8.09 3.91 27.69
CA ASP A 144 -9.05 3.06 28.37
C ASP A 144 -10.18 3.93 28.97
N PRO A 145 -11.46 3.63 28.68
CA PRO A 145 -12.56 4.51 29.05
C PRO A 145 -12.79 4.59 30.56
N VAL A 146 -12.34 3.59 31.33
CA VAL A 146 -12.55 3.49 32.78
C VAL A 146 -11.38 4.14 33.54
N THR A 147 -10.16 3.68 33.28
CA THR A 147 -8.94 4.10 33.98
C THR A 147 -8.34 5.40 33.43
N LYS A 148 -8.77 5.85 32.24
CA LYS A 148 -8.23 7.01 31.50
C LYS A 148 -6.74 6.91 31.15
N LYS A 149 -6.12 5.74 31.31
CA LYS A 149 -4.73 5.47 30.92
C LYS A 149 -4.66 5.12 29.43
N ASN A 150 -3.53 5.43 28.81
CA ASN A 150 -3.27 5.11 27.40
C ASN A 150 -2.55 3.76 27.31
N PHE A 151 -3.06 2.87 26.47
CA PHE A 151 -2.45 1.57 26.20
C PHE A 151 -2.23 1.40 24.71
N VAL A 152 -1.09 0.82 24.34
CA VAL A 152 -0.87 0.27 23.00
C VAL A 152 -1.18 -1.22 23.07
N SER A 153 -2.19 -1.66 22.33
CA SER A 153 -2.60 -3.06 22.24
C SER A 153 -2.76 -3.42 20.77
N TYR A 154 -2.23 -4.59 20.41
CA TYR A 154 -2.30 -5.17 19.08
C TYR A 154 -2.20 -6.69 19.17
N GLU A 155 -2.80 -7.37 18.20
CA GLU A 155 -2.69 -8.82 18.05
C GLU A 155 -1.32 -9.22 17.49
N VAL A 156 -0.87 -10.43 17.82
CA VAL A 156 0.30 -11.06 17.20
C VAL A 156 -0.13 -12.41 16.61
N ILE A 157 -0.08 -12.53 15.28
CA ILE A 157 -0.49 -13.73 14.53
C ILE A 157 0.66 -14.72 14.37
N GLY A 158 0.31 -15.96 14.03
CA GLY A 158 1.22 -17.10 13.93
C GLY A 158 1.14 -18.05 15.12
N ASN A 159 1.67 -19.25 14.95
CA ASN A 159 1.75 -20.26 16.01
C ASN A 159 3.15 -20.91 16.02
N PRO A 160 4.03 -20.55 16.97
CA PRO A 160 3.82 -19.57 18.05
C PRO A 160 3.65 -18.13 17.51
N PRO A 161 3.11 -17.18 18.32
CA PRO A 161 2.92 -15.79 17.89
C PRO A 161 4.22 -15.15 17.38
N ASN A 162 4.17 -14.55 16.19
CA ASN A 162 5.34 -14.04 15.49
C ASN A 162 5.15 -12.63 14.89
N VAL A 163 4.06 -12.39 14.16
CA VAL A 163 3.87 -11.16 13.36
C VAL A 163 2.86 -10.22 14.03
N ALA A 164 3.26 -8.99 14.31
CA ALA A 164 2.36 -8.00 14.92
C ALA A 164 1.34 -7.47 13.89
N VAL A 165 0.08 -7.28 14.31
CA VAL A 165 -0.97 -6.66 13.50
C VAL A 165 -1.00 -5.15 13.75
N PRO A 166 -0.67 -4.29 12.76
CA PRO A 166 -0.75 -2.84 12.93
C PRO A 166 -2.15 -2.36 13.27
N THR A 167 -2.27 -1.33 14.11
CA THR A 167 -3.58 -0.72 14.41
C THR A 167 -4.02 0.25 13.33
N HIS A 168 -3.06 0.89 12.65
CA HIS A 168 -3.27 1.85 11.57
C HIS A 168 -2.18 1.70 10.51
N PHE A 169 -2.43 2.27 9.34
CA PHE A 169 -1.44 2.47 8.29
C PHE A 169 -1.44 3.93 7.85
N ALA A 170 -0.27 4.44 7.49
CA ALA A 170 -0.12 5.75 6.90
C ALA A 170 0.47 5.66 5.49
N LYS A 171 0.01 6.54 4.60
CA LYS A 171 0.75 6.94 3.40
C LYS A 171 1.19 8.38 3.55
N VAL A 172 2.50 8.62 3.48
CA VAL A 172 3.10 9.97 3.47
C VAL A 172 3.65 10.22 2.08
N LEU A 173 3.17 11.28 1.44
CA LEU A 173 3.47 11.64 0.07
C LEU A 173 4.40 12.84 0.03
N TYR A 174 5.37 12.81 -0.87
CA TYR A 174 6.07 14.00 -1.31
C TYR A 174 5.94 14.11 -2.83
N LEU A 175 5.26 15.17 -3.26
CA LEU A 175 4.80 15.39 -4.62
C LEU A 175 5.62 16.55 -5.21
N GLN A 176 6.26 16.38 -6.36
CA GLN A 176 7.12 17.41 -6.95
C GLN A 176 6.84 17.62 -8.44
N GLY A 177 6.99 18.88 -8.85
CA GLY A 177 6.94 19.29 -10.25
C GLY A 177 5.57 19.10 -10.91
N GLY A 178 5.55 19.24 -12.23
CA GLY A 178 4.34 19.15 -13.01
C GLY A 178 3.40 20.36 -12.87
N LYS A 179 2.17 20.21 -13.37
CA LYS A 179 1.21 21.33 -13.50
C LYS A 179 0.72 21.85 -12.14
N SER A 180 0.70 20.98 -11.14
CA SER A 180 0.23 21.29 -9.79
C SER A 180 1.34 21.79 -8.86
N ASP A 181 2.59 21.83 -9.32
CA ASP A 181 3.73 22.47 -8.64
C ASP A 181 4.65 23.18 -9.66
N PRO A 182 4.17 24.27 -10.29
CA PRO A 182 4.95 25.00 -11.30
C PRO A 182 6.21 25.66 -10.72
N SER A 183 6.25 25.86 -9.39
CA SER A 183 7.41 26.40 -8.68
C SER A 183 8.45 25.36 -8.26
N SER A 184 8.18 24.06 -8.51
CA SER A 184 9.03 22.94 -8.08
C SER A 184 9.40 22.98 -6.58
N ARG A 185 8.47 23.47 -5.74
CA ARG A 185 8.66 23.55 -4.28
C ARG A 185 8.37 22.22 -3.59
N GLY A 186 7.58 21.38 -4.24
CA GLY A 186 6.99 20.17 -3.73
C GLY A 186 5.85 20.39 -2.73
N SER A 187 5.03 19.38 -2.51
CA SER A 187 3.98 19.33 -1.49
C SER A 187 4.09 18.05 -0.69
N ILE A 188 3.93 18.16 0.62
CA ILE A 188 3.87 17.01 1.54
C ILE A 188 2.41 16.83 1.96
N SER A 189 1.92 15.59 1.92
CA SER A 189 0.60 15.24 2.45
C SER A 189 0.62 13.85 3.02
N SER A 190 -0.13 13.63 4.10
CA SER A 190 -0.20 12.32 4.75
C SER A 190 -1.61 11.92 5.10
N PHE A 191 -1.91 10.63 4.90
CA PHE A 191 -3.16 10.00 5.26
C PHE A 191 -2.90 8.94 6.33
N LEU A 192 -3.72 8.92 7.39
CA LEU A 192 -3.65 7.92 8.46
C LEU A 192 -4.99 7.19 8.55
N LEU A 193 -4.99 5.89 8.26
CA LEU A 193 -6.20 5.08 8.20
C LEU A 193 -6.14 3.97 9.27
N PRO A 194 -7.26 3.69 9.97
CA PRO A 194 -7.33 2.54 10.87
C PRO A 194 -7.29 1.24 10.08
N ASN A 195 -6.59 0.22 10.60
CA ASN A 195 -6.60 -1.13 10.04
C ASN A 195 -7.91 -1.84 10.40
N SER A 196 -9.00 -1.37 9.81
CA SER A 196 -10.37 -1.83 10.05
C SER A 196 -11.24 -1.48 8.84
N LYS A 197 -12.42 -2.07 8.73
CA LYS A 197 -13.39 -1.73 7.68
C LYS A 197 -13.71 -0.23 7.68
N ILE A 198 -13.59 0.40 6.50
CA ILE A 198 -13.94 1.80 6.25
C ILE A 198 -15.04 1.82 5.18
N SER A 199 -16.10 2.61 5.42
CA SER A 199 -17.16 2.78 4.42
C SER A 199 -16.67 3.64 3.26
N ASN A 200 -17.00 3.25 2.03
CA ASN A 200 -16.72 4.02 0.82
C ASN A 200 -17.40 5.40 0.79
N SER A 201 -18.37 5.65 1.68
CA SER A 201 -18.99 6.98 1.85
C SER A 201 -18.13 7.95 2.66
N VAL A 202 -17.10 7.47 3.36
CA VAL A 202 -16.19 8.33 4.11
C VAL A 202 -15.30 9.09 3.11
N PRO A 203 -15.16 10.42 3.20
CA PRO A 203 -14.27 11.18 2.33
C PRO A 203 -12.80 10.94 2.70
N LEU A 204 -11.91 10.86 1.70
CA LEU A 204 -10.48 10.62 1.91
C LEU A 204 -9.84 11.73 2.75
N GLU A 205 -10.31 12.97 2.58
CA GLU A 205 -9.89 14.15 3.31
C GLU A 205 -9.99 13.98 4.83
N SER A 206 -10.93 13.16 5.31
CA SER A 206 -11.09 12.89 6.75
C SER A 206 -9.90 12.16 7.38
N PHE A 207 -9.04 11.55 6.56
CA PHE A 207 -7.83 10.86 6.99
C PHE A 207 -6.56 11.73 6.86
N LEU A 208 -6.67 12.96 6.34
CA LEU A 208 -5.54 13.89 6.32
C LEU A 208 -5.01 14.10 7.73
N THR A 209 -3.72 13.87 7.91
CA THR A 209 -3.04 13.97 9.19
C THR A 209 -1.74 14.73 9.02
N PRO A 210 -1.37 15.67 9.91
CA PRO A 210 -0.08 16.33 9.86
C PRO A 210 1.09 15.34 9.90
N ILE A 211 2.13 15.58 9.09
CA ILE A 211 3.29 14.68 9.03
C ILE A 211 3.99 14.57 10.39
N GLU A 212 4.00 15.65 11.17
CA GLU A 212 4.61 15.70 12.50
C GLU A 212 3.95 14.69 13.45
N SER A 213 2.64 14.45 13.31
CA SER A 213 1.91 13.44 14.08
C SER A 213 2.31 12.02 13.69
N ILE A 214 2.57 11.78 12.39
CA ILE A 214 3.05 10.49 11.89
C ILE A 214 4.48 10.23 12.36
N GLU A 215 5.38 11.20 12.19
CA GLU A 215 6.77 11.11 12.64
C GLU A 215 6.87 10.90 14.15
N LYS A 216 6.10 11.64 14.94
CA LYS A 216 6.05 11.47 16.40
C LYS A 216 5.56 10.08 16.81
N SER A 217 4.58 9.53 16.09
CA SER A 217 3.99 8.23 16.43
C SER A 217 4.85 7.05 15.96
N THR A 218 5.65 7.25 14.92
CA THR A 218 6.48 6.20 14.31
C THR A 218 7.93 6.23 14.81
N GLY A 219 8.38 7.36 15.36
CA GLY A 219 9.78 7.59 15.70
C GLY A 219 10.69 7.79 14.48
N LEU A 220 10.10 8.11 13.31
CA LEU A 220 10.82 8.33 12.06
C LEU A 220 11.02 9.82 11.81
N ASN A 221 12.11 10.16 11.11
CA ASN A 221 12.30 11.46 10.49
C ASN A 221 12.30 11.27 8.97
N LEU A 222 11.16 11.52 8.34
CA LEU A 222 10.90 11.16 6.95
C LEU A 222 11.52 12.16 5.97
N PHE A 223 11.46 13.45 6.32
CA PHE A 223 12.06 14.53 5.53
C PHE A 223 12.85 15.47 6.42
N ASN A 224 13.94 16.01 5.90
CA ASN A 224 14.68 17.05 6.60
C ASN A 224 13.83 18.33 6.75
N GLN A 225 14.20 19.17 7.72
CA GLN A 225 13.43 20.38 8.04
C GLN A 225 13.34 21.35 6.85
N SER A 226 14.43 21.47 6.07
CA SER A 226 14.45 22.33 4.88
C SER A 226 13.36 21.96 3.88
N VAL A 227 13.15 20.67 3.60
CA VAL A 227 12.10 20.21 2.68
C VAL A 227 10.71 20.56 3.23
N LYS A 228 10.47 20.39 4.53
CA LYS A 228 9.19 20.73 5.17
C LYS A 228 8.90 22.23 5.14
N ASP A 229 9.94 23.04 5.30
CA ASP A 229 9.83 24.50 5.31
C ASP A 229 9.58 25.06 3.92
N THR A 230 10.27 24.52 2.89
CA THR A 230 10.15 24.99 1.51
C THR A 230 8.90 24.47 0.80
N SER A 231 8.39 23.31 1.21
CA SER A 231 7.20 22.70 0.61
C SER A 231 5.98 23.63 0.65
N LEU A 232 5.11 23.48 -0.34
CA LEU A 232 3.79 24.09 -0.38
C LEU A 232 3.02 23.70 0.89
N LYS A 233 2.32 24.68 1.48
CA LYS A 233 1.47 24.46 2.67
C LYS A 233 0.09 23.89 2.33
N ALA A 234 -0.31 24.00 1.06
CA ALA A 234 -1.53 23.37 0.54
C ALA A 234 -1.36 21.84 0.55
N SER A 235 -2.40 21.14 1.03
CA SER A 235 -2.46 19.68 0.96
C SER A 235 -2.69 19.23 -0.48
N VAL A 236 -2.46 17.94 -0.74
CA VAL A 236 -2.76 17.34 -2.05
C VAL A 236 -4.25 17.49 -2.40
N CYS A 237 -5.14 17.46 -1.41
CA CYS A 237 -6.59 17.64 -1.63
C CYS A 237 -6.91 19.07 -2.09
N ASP A 238 -6.17 20.07 -1.60
CA ASP A 238 -6.31 21.46 -2.06
C ASP A 238 -5.77 21.66 -3.48
N LEU A 239 -4.72 20.92 -3.84
CA LEU A 239 -4.02 21.07 -5.12
C LEU A 239 -4.72 20.36 -6.29
N VAL A 240 -5.26 19.16 -6.05
CA VAL A 240 -5.81 18.29 -7.11
C VAL A 240 -7.09 17.55 -6.72
N GLY A 241 -7.66 17.83 -5.55
CA GLY A 241 -8.79 17.09 -4.99
C GLY A 241 -8.40 15.72 -4.42
N CYS A 242 -9.28 15.14 -3.60
CA CYS A 242 -9.10 13.84 -2.95
C CYS A 242 -10.24 12.85 -3.29
N GLU A 243 -10.75 12.95 -4.52
CA GLU A 243 -11.80 12.07 -5.03
C GLU A 243 -11.27 10.65 -5.31
N LEU A 244 -11.77 9.70 -4.52
CA LEU A 244 -11.53 8.27 -4.71
C LEU A 244 -12.37 7.72 -5.88
N VAL A 245 -11.74 6.91 -6.72
CA VAL A 245 -12.46 6.12 -7.73
C VAL A 245 -12.88 4.81 -7.09
N ILE A 246 -14.13 4.77 -6.62
CA ILE A 246 -14.74 3.58 -6.03
C ILE A 246 -15.21 2.67 -7.16
N ARG A 247 -14.71 1.43 -7.18
CA ARG A 247 -15.20 0.40 -8.09
C ARG A 247 -16.10 -0.54 -7.31
N ASN A 248 -17.39 -0.50 -7.60
CA ASN A 248 -18.33 -1.48 -7.06
C ASN A 248 -18.10 -2.83 -7.75
N CYS A 249 -17.32 -3.73 -7.15
CA CYS A 249 -17.29 -5.15 -7.51
C CYS A 249 -18.60 -5.83 -7.04
N THR A 250 -19.77 -5.35 -7.46
CA THR A 250 -21.03 -6.09 -7.31
C THR A 250 -21.13 -7.12 -8.43
N SER A 251 -21.21 -8.39 -8.07
CA SER A 251 -21.49 -9.53 -8.96
C SER A 251 -22.64 -9.21 -9.92
N SER A 252 -22.33 -8.82 -11.15
CA SER A 252 -23.29 -8.79 -12.24
C SER A 252 -23.10 -10.05 -13.08
N PHE A 253 -24.03 -10.99 -12.92
CA PHE A 253 -24.69 -11.78 -13.98
C PHE A 253 -25.49 -12.92 -13.32
N PHE A 254 -26.62 -12.58 -12.68
CA PHE A 254 -27.77 -13.49 -12.65
C PHE A 254 -28.69 -13.06 -13.80
N HIS A 255 -28.41 -13.57 -15.00
CA HIS A 255 -29.45 -13.70 -16.00
C HIS A 255 -29.91 -15.16 -15.98
N THR A 256 -31.12 -15.36 -15.48
CA THR A 256 -31.93 -16.56 -15.66
C THR A 256 -31.99 -16.90 -17.15
N LEU A 257 -31.30 -17.95 -17.56
CA LEU A 257 -31.61 -18.68 -18.80
C LEU A 257 -31.64 -20.17 -18.49
N THR A 258 -32.83 -20.70 -18.69
CA THR A 258 -33.19 -22.11 -18.72
C THR A 258 -32.41 -22.87 -19.81
N SER A 259 -32.14 -24.14 -19.53
CA SER A 259 -31.76 -25.23 -20.43
C SER A 259 -30.27 -25.60 -20.53
N PHE A 260 -30.10 -26.89 -20.76
CA PHE A 260 -28.96 -27.76 -20.52
C PHE A 260 -27.83 -27.65 -21.57
N SER A 261 -26.71 -28.24 -21.16
CA SER A 261 -25.56 -28.77 -21.93
C SER A 261 -24.49 -27.81 -22.43
N ASP A 262 -23.28 -28.10 -21.92
CA ASP A 262 -21.92 -27.78 -22.38
C ASP A 262 -21.42 -26.33 -22.26
N LEU A 263 -20.43 -26.11 -21.37
CA LEU A 263 -19.25 -25.24 -21.52
C LEU A 263 -18.31 -25.38 -20.29
N PRO A 264 -16.99 -25.13 -20.44
CA PRO A 264 -15.94 -25.61 -19.54
C PRO A 264 -15.72 -24.74 -18.30
N HIS A 265 -15.13 -25.35 -17.28
CA HIS A 265 -14.64 -24.70 -16.06
C HIS A 265 -13.66 -23.54 -16.37
N GLN A 266 -14.17 -22.31 -16.38
CA GLN A 266 -13.38 -21.11 -16.09
C GLN A 266 -14.21 -20.19 -15.20
N SER A 267 -13.83 -20.10 -13.93
CA SER A 267 -14.37 -19.12 -13.00
C SER A 267 -13.21 -18.58 -12.18
N PHE A 268 -12.45 -17.64 -12.75
CA PHE A 268 -11.48 -16.83 -12.03
C PHE A 268 -11.65 -15.35 -12.38
N HIS A 269 -11.68 -14.55 -11.30
CA HIS A 269 -11.23 -13.16 -11.16
C HIS A 269 -11.79 -12.02 -12.02
N LEU A 270 -12.38 -11.04 -11.33
CA LEU A 270 -12.33 -9.63 -11.74
C LEU A 270 -11.86 -8.63 -10.66
N CYS A 271 -11.79 -9.02 -9.38
CA CYS A 271 -11.36 -8.11 -8.31
C CYS A 271 -9.90 -8.36 -7.83
N SER A 272 -9.17 -9.33 -8.41
CA SER A 272 -7.80 -9.70 -7.99
C SER A 272 -6.70 -9.32 -8.99
N LEU A 273 -6.97 -8.43 -9.95
CA LEU A 273 -6.01 -7.99 -10.97
C LEU A 273 -5.36 -6.62 -10.70
N TYR A 274 -5.40 -6.14 -9.45
CA TYR A 274 -4.64 -4.97 -9.01
C TYR A 274 -3.73 -5.34 -7.85
#